data_AF-A0A8B8BD46-F1
#
_entry.id   AF-A0A8B8BD46-F1
#
_cell.length_a   1.000
_cell.length_b   1.000
_cell.length_c   1.000
_cell.angle_alpha   90.00
_cell.angle_beta   90.00
_cell.angle_gamma   90.00
#
_symmetry.space_group_name_H-M   'P 1'
#
loop_
_entity.id
_entity.type
_entity.pdbx_description
1 polymer ?
#
loop_
_entity_poly.entity_id
_entity_poly.type
_entity_poly.pdbx_seq_one_letter_code
_entity_poly.pdbx_strand_id
1 'polypeptide(L)'
;MAASLARDVSGVESPMSFRKFLIDRGLSEDIVKRMEDDKIEVDVIQEMTDEDLKKYLPCKGDRIAAKAFARGEENKNIKDERKFALIESLRKRMGVPNLSSVSDTDDEGVTISKRKRYTIPRKCKTVKQAEAASKPDRALVVGFAIYEPTHEGYRQIRAPLGGGIRYPRVNKDTKKDELIRIITPLFFPGGKNCHGKMDDYTFDISTDVHGAQLMQDESIEDLCYVLD
;
A
#
# COMPACT_ATOMS: atom_id res chain seq x y z
N MET A 1 54.80 -13.61 17.22
CA MET A 1 54.63 -12.65 16.12
C MET A 1 53.14 -12.61 15.78
N ALA A 2 52.46 -11.51 16.10
CA ALA A 2 51.05 -11.33 15.81
C ALA A 2 50.89 -10.75 14.41
N ALA A 3 50.13 -11.42 13.53
CA ALA A 3 49.72 -10.89 12.24
C ALA A 3 48.25 -10.47 12.35
N SER A 4 48.03 -9.15 12.36
CA SER A 4 46.72 -8.51 12.31
C SER A 4 46.20 -8.54 10.86
N LEU A 5 45.11 -9.27 10.61
CA LEU A 5 44.29 -9.10 9.42
C LEU A 5 43.05 -8.28 9.79
N ALA A 6 43.17 -6.96 9.63
CA ALA A 6 42.00 -6.09 9.55
C ALA A 6 41.35 -6.32 8.17
N ARG A 7 40.10 -6.79 8.17
CA ARG A 7 39.25 -6.74 6.97
C ARG A 7 38.73 -5.31 6.87
N ASP A 8 39.15 -4.61 5.83
CA ASP A 8 38.54 -3.34 5.43
C ASP A 8 37.05 -3.54 5.16
N VAL A 9 36.21 -2.96 6.02
CA VAL A 9 34.79 -2.77 5.78
C VAL A 9 34.60 -1.30 5.47
N SER A 10 34.72 -0.94 4.19
CA SER A 10 34.35 0.39 3.69
C SER A 10 33.87 0.32 2.24
N GLY A 11 32.88 -0.52 2.00
CA GLY A 11 32.08 -0.49 0.77
C GLY A 11 30.92 0.49 0.87
N VAL A 12 31.20 1.77 1.14
CA VAL A 12 30.21 2.83 0.84
C VAL A 12 30.39 3.11 -0.64
N GLU A 13 29.57 2.48 -1.48
CA GLU A 13 29.52 2.79 -2.91
C GLU A 13 29.26 4.29 -3.05
N SER A 14 30.30 5.04 -3.45
CA SER A 14 30.16 6.44 -3.81
C SER A 14 29.10 6.56 -4.89
N PRO A 15 28.25 7.61 -4.86
CA PRO A 15 27.25 7.82 -5.90
C PRO A 15 27.93 7.75 -7.27
N MET A 16 27.37 6.94 -8.18
CA MET A 16 27.93 6.77 -9.52
C MET A 16 28.13 8.16 -10.14
N SER A 17 29.37 8.50 -10.51
CA SER A 17 29.64 9.77 -11.20
C SER A 17 28.82 9.85 -12.50
N PHE A 18 28.26 11.02 -12.81
CA PHE A 18 27.43 11.24 -14.01
C PHE A 18 28.12 10.77 -15.30
N ARG A 19 29.44 10.96 -15.40
CA ARG A 19 30.28 10.45 -16.49
C ARG A 19 30.17 8.93 -16.64
N LYS A 20 30.28 8.20 -15.52
CA LYS A 20 30.20 6.74 -15.49
C LYS A 20 28.80 6.27 -15.90
N PHE A 21 27.75 6.97 -15.47
CA PHE A 21 26.37 6.69 -15.90
C PHE A 21 26.20 6.80 -17.42
N LEU A 22 26.79 7.82 -18.06
CA LEU A 22 26.71 7.98 -19.51
C LEU A 22 27.46 6.86 -20.26
N ILE A 23 28.64 6.48 -19.78
CA ILE A 23 29.45 5.39 -20.35
C ILE A 23 28.73 4.04 -20.20
N ASP A 24 28.15 3.75 -19.04
CA ASP A 24 27.42 2.50 -18.78
C ASP A 24 26.17 2.35 -19.66
N ARG A 25 25.60 3.46 -20.16
CA ARG A 25 24.51 3.44 -21.15
C ARG A 25 24.98 3.23 -22.60
N GLY A 26 26.29 3.14 -22.83
CA GLY A 26 26.87 2.92 -24.16
C GLY A 26 27.01 4.19 -25.01
N LEU A 27 27.08 5.37 -24.39
CA LEU A 27 27.39 6.60 -25.12
C LEU A 27 28.88 6.63 -25.49
N SER A 28 29.18 7.09 -26.71
CA SER A 28 30.56 7.22 -27.17
C SER A 28 31.34 8.21 -26.28
N GLU A 29 32.59 7.88 -25.98
CA GLU A 29 33.50 8.72 -25.20
C GLU A 29 33.67 10.12 -25.82
N ASP A 30 33.52 10.25 -27.14
CA ASP A 30 33.58 11.54 -27.85
C ASP A 30 32.41 12.47 -27.51
N ILE A 31 31.24 11.90 -27.18
CA ILE A 31 30.06 12.67 -26.77
C ILE A 31 30.23 13.09 -25.31
N VAL A 32 30.69 12.17 -24.46
CA VAL A 32 30.95 12.43 -23.04
C VAL A 32 32.01 13.53 -22.87
N LYS A 33 33.09 13.46 -23.65
CA LYS A 33 34.15 14.48 -23.64
C LYS A 33 33.64 15.84 -24.10
N ARG A 34 32.78 15.90 -25.14
CA ARG A 34 32.15 17.17 -25.57
C ARG A 34 31.25 17.76 -24.49
N MET A 35 30.49 16.92 -23.79
CA MET A 35 29.67 17.37 -22.66
C MET A 35 30.54 17.88 -21.50
N GLU A 36 31.70 17.28 -21.25
CA GLU A 36 32.68 17.75 -20.26
C GLU A 36 33.33 19.07 -20.68
N ASP A 37 33.76 19.20 -21.93
CA ASP A 37 34.36 20.42 -22.49
C ASP A 37 33.38 21.61 -22.43
N ASP A 38 32.09 21.34 -22.69
CA ASP A 38 31.01 22.32 -22.61
C ASP A 38 30.45 22.50 -21.18
N LYS A 39 31.05 21.85 -20.17
CA LYS A 39 30.66 21.90 -18.75
C LYS A 39 29.20 21.57 -18.47
N ILE A 40 28.66 20.58 -19.18
CA ILE A 40 27.30 20.09 -19.02
C ILE A 40 27.26 19.08 -17.85
N GLU A 41 27.09 19.62 -16.65
CA GLU A 41 26.97 18.85 -15.40
C GLU A 41 25.49 18.56 -15.04
N VAL A 42 25.28 17.83 -13.95
CA VAL A 42 23.96 17.37 -13.47
C VAL A 42 22.99 18.54 -13.29
N ASP A 43 23.44 19.64 -12.71
CA ASP A 43 22.63 20.84 -12.45
C ASP A 43 22.18 21.52 -13.76
N VAL A 44 23.08 21.60 -14.73
CA VAL A 44 22.81 22.21 -16.04
C VAL A 44 21.75 21.39 -16.79
N ILE A 45 21.76 20.07 -16.66
CA ILE A 45 20.79 19.16 -17.30
C ILE A 45 19.36 19.38 -16.76
N GLN A 46 19.22 19.80 -15.51
CA GLN A 46 17.90 20.11 -14.95
C GLN A 46 17.27 21.33 -15.62
N GLU A 47 18.09 22.35 -15.93
CA GLU A 47 17.67 23.60 -16.54
C GLU A 47 17.58 23.54 -18.07
N MET A 48 18.29 22.60 -18.72
CA MET A 48 18.28 22.47 -20.18
C MET A 48 16.94 21.94 -20.75
N THR A 49 16.56 22.48 -21.92
CA THR A 49 15.41 21.99 -22.69
C THR A 49 15.73 20.66 -23.40
N ASP A 50 14.69 19.93 -23.84
CA ASP A 50 14.91 18.67 -24.60
C ASP A 50 15.62 18.92 -25.94
N GLU A 51 15.44 20.10 -26.53
CA GLU A 51 16.08 20.49 -27.79
C GLU A 51 17.58 20.73 -27.63
N ASP A 52 17.98 21.33 -26.50
CA ASP A 52 19.39 21.56 -26.20
C ASP A 52 20.10 20.24 -25.87
N LEU A 53 19.45 19.35 -25.12
CA LEU A 53 19.98 18.03 -24.82
C LEU A 53 20.10 17.14 -26.06
N LYS A 54 19.27 17.38 -27.09
CA LYS A 54 19.31 16.63 -28.36
C LYS A 54 20.64 16.82 -29.11
N LYS A 55 21.36 17.93 -28.88
CA LYS A 55 22.67 18.22 -29.48
C LYS A 55 23.74 17.21 -29.02
N TYR A 56 23.62 16.71 -27.80
CA TYR A 56 24.56 15.78 -27.18
C TYR A 56 24.01 14.34 -27.12
N LEU A 57 22.70 14.21 -26.88
CA LEU A 57 22.00 12.93 -26.70
C LEU A 57 20.91 12.78 -27.78
N PRO A 58 21.24 12.19 -28.96
CA PRO A 58 20.30 12.06 -30.07
C PRO A 58 19.08 11.18 -29.71
N CYS A 59 19.33 10.13 -28.91
CA CYS A 59 18.32 9.19 -28.45
C CYS A 59 17.43 9.81 -27.37
N LYS A 60 16.12 9.79 -27.58
CA LYS A 60 15.13 10.32 -26.62
C LYS A 60 15.18 9.60 -25.26
N GLY A 61 15.46 8.30 -25.25
CA GLY A 61 15.58 7.52 -24.03
C GLY A 61 16.72 8.00 -23.12
N ASP A 62 17.87 8.33 -23.70
CA ASP A 62 19.04 8.79 -22.94
C ASP A 62 18.84 10.19 -22.38
N ARG A 63 18.12 11.07 -23.08
CA ARG A 63 17.72 12.39 -22.54
C ARG A 63 16.81 12.26 -21.32
N ILE A 64 15.83 11.36 -21.38
CA ILE A 64 14.94 11.09 -20.24
C ILE A 64 15.74 10.49 -19.08
N ALA A 65 16.64 9.56 -19.37
CA ALA A 65 17.47 8.90 -18.37
C ALA A 65 18.44 9.90 -17.69
N ALA A 66 19.07 10.80 -18.45
CA ALA A 66 19.93 11.86 -17.92
C ALA A 66 19.15 12.85 -17.03
N LYS A 67 17.96 13.29 -17.47
CA LYS A 67 17.08 14.13 -16.63
C LYS A 67 16.60 13.40 -15.37
N ALA A 68 16.31 12.11 -15.45
CA ALA A 68 15.91 11.30 -14.31
C ALA A 68 17.07 11.06 -13.33
N PHE A 69 18.28 10.87 -13.85
CA PHE A 69 19.51 10.78 -13.08
C PHE A 69 19.75 12.10 -12.33
N ALA A 70 19.61 13.23 -13.02
CA ALA A 70 19.76 14.56 -12.42
C ALA A 70 18.71 14.88 -11.36
N ARG A 71 17.48 14.41 -11.53
CA ARG A 71 16.41 14.51 -10.51
C ARG A 71 16.58 13.50 -9.37
N GLY A 72 17.46 12.53 -9.54
CA GLY A 72 17.48 11.27 -8.83
C GLY A 72 18.08 11.33 -7.43
N GLU A 73 18.87 12.34 -7.09
CA GLU A 73 19.45 12.44 -5.75
C GLU A 73 18.51 13.19 -4.78
N GLU A 74 17.94 14.32 -5.19
CA GLU A 74 17.00 15.07 -4.35
C GLU A 74 15.62 14.39 -4.20
N ASN A 75 15.07 13.83 -5.29
CA ASN A 75 13.73 13.22 -5.22
C ASN A 75 13.70 11.83 -4.60
N LYS A 76 14.81 11.07 -4.63
CA LYS A 76 14.89 9.80 -3.88
C LYS A 76 14.98 10.08 -2.40
N ASN A 77 15.82 11.05 -1.98
CA ASN A 77 15.96 11.41 -0.58
C ASN A 77 14.63 11.91 0.03
N ILE A 78 13.90 12.80 -0.64
CA ILE A 78 12.57 13.26 -0.19
C ILE A 78 11.53 12.12 -0.13
N LYS A 79 11.54 11.20 -1.11
CA LYS A 79 10.63 10.04 -1.10
C LYS A 79 10.97 9.05 0.00
N ASP A 80 12.25 8.83 0.25
CA ASP A 80 12.74 7.95 1.30
C ASP A 80 12.44 8.56 2.67
N GLU A 81 12.67 9.85 2.89
CA GLU A 81 12.27 10.56 4.12
C GLU A 81 10.77 10.44 4.41
N ARG A 82 9.92 10.67 3.39
CA ARG A 82 8.45 10.50 3.55
C ARG A 82 8.07 9.05 3.86
N LYS A 83 8.74 8.10 3.22
CA LYS A 83 8.54 6.66 3.44
C LYS A 83 9.00 6.27 4.85
N PHE A 84 10.15 6.76 5.31
CA PHE A 84 10.68 6.54 6.64
C PHE A 84 9.78 7.16 7.71
N ALA A 85 9.31 8.40 7.53
CA ALA A 85 8.36 9.06 8.43
C ALA A 85 7.04 8.30 8.55
N LEU A 86 6.54 7.74 7.44
CA LEU A 86 5.34 6.89 7.45
C LEU A 86 5.59 5.57 8.20
N ILE A 87 6.72 4.90 7.93
CA ILE A 87 7.10 3.65 8.61
C ILE A 87 7.27 3.90 10.11
N GLU A 88 7.89 5.01 10.51
CA GLU A 88 8.06 5.37 11.92
C GLU A 88 6.72 5.65 12.59
N SER A 89 5.82 6.38 11.91
CA SER A 89 4.45 6.63 12.38
C SER A 89 3.67 5.33 12.58
N LEU A 90 3.83 4.37 11.67
CA LEU A 90 3.24 3.03 11.79
C LEU A 90 3.85 2.24 12.96
N ARG A 91 5.18 2.26 13.13
CA ARG A 91 5.86 1.62 14.26
C ARG A 91 5.38 2.18 15.61
N LYS A 92 5.24 3.50 15.71
CA LYS A 92 4.66 4.18 16.89
C LYS A 92 3.24 3.71 17.18
N ARG A 93 2.39 3.57 16.14
CA ARG A 93 1.03 3.05 16.28
C ARG A 93 0.96 1.56 16.63
N MET A 94 1.94 0.77 16.21
CA MET A 94 2.02 -0.67 16.50
C MET A 94 2.78 -1.01 17.79
N GLY A 95 3.41 -0.02 18.46
CA GLY A 95 4.17 -0.23 19.69
C GLY A 95 5.49 -0.99 19.50
N VAL A 96 6.07 -0.95 18.29
CA VAL A 96 7.35 -1.61 17.99
C VAL A 96 8.49 -0.66 18.40
N PRO A 97 9.43 -1.07 19.26
CA PRO A 97 10.56 -0.22 19.65
C PRO A 97 11.47 0.09 18.44
N ASN A 98 12.05 1.29 18.40
CA ASN A 98 13.08 1.64 17.41
C ASN A 98 14.36 0.87 17.76
N LEU A 99 14.87 0.05 16.82
CA LEU A 99 16.16 -0.64 16.97
C LEU A 99 17.38 0.29 16.91
N SER A 100 17.20 1.60 16.70
CA SER A 100 18.30 2.55 16.51
C SER A 100 18.86 3.13 17.82
N SER A 101 18.53 2.57 18.99
CA SER A 101 19.08 3.00 20.29
C SER A 101 19.82 1.87 21.01
N VAL A 102 20.62 1.09 20.28
CA VAL A 102 21.64 0.24 20.87
C VAL A 102 22.98 0.86 20.49
N SER A 103 23.53 1.65 21.40
CA SER A 103 24.93 2.04 21.38
C SER A 103 25.80 0.81 21.59
N ASP A 104 26.83 0.68 20.77
CA ASP A 104 27.84 -0.38 20.83
C ASP A 104 28.50 -0.40 22.22
N THR A 105 28.23 -1.45 22.98
CA THR A 105 29.13 -1.96 24.01
C THR A 105 29.12 -3.48 23.91
N ASP A 106 30.22 -4.00 23.38
CA ASP A 106 30.56 -5.43 23.38
C ASP A 106 30.76 -5.89 24.82
N ASP A 107 29.99 -6.88 25.30
CA ASP A 107 30.50 -7.92 26.22
C ASP A 107 29.48 -9.07 26.40
N GLU A 108 29.98 -10.29 26.21
CA GLU A 108 29.56 -11.58 26.77
C GLU A 108 28.07 -12.00 26.80
N GLY A 109 27.75 -12.92 25.88
CA GLY A 109 27.03 -14.14 26.24
C GLY A 109 25.57 -14.01 26.73
N VAL A 110 24.63 -13.72 25.82
CA VAL A 110 23.21 -13.99 26.07
C VAL A 110 22.69 -15.03 25.09
N THR A 111 22.46 -16.21 25.65
CA THR A 111 21.76 -17.36 25.03
C THR A 111 20.61 -16.89 24.13
N ILE A 112 20.53 -17.47 22.92
CA ILE A 112 19.38 -17.38 22.03
C ILE A 112 18.22 -18.12 22.71
N SER A 113 17.64 -17.48 23.73
CA SER A 113 16.43 -17.93 24.38
C SER A 113 15.30 -17.75 23.39
N LYS A 114 14.89 -18.89 22.81
CA LYS A 114 13.58 -19.21 22.24
C LYS A 114 12.81 -17.96 21.81
N ARG A 115 12.73 -17.72 20.50
CA ARG A 115 11.78 -16.82 19.84
C ARG A 115 10.52 -16.71 20.71
N LYS A 116 10.45 -15.69 21.56
CA LYS A 116 9.18 -15.23 22.10
C LYS A 116 8.46 -14.79 20.85
N ARG A 117 7.59 -15.67 20.35
CA ARG A 117 6.45 -15.23 19.57
C ARG A 117 5.93 -14.05 20.39
N TYR A 118 6.12 -12.85 19.87
CA TYR A 118 5.36 -11.71 20.34
C TYR A 118 3.92 -12.09 19.97
N THR A 119 3.28 -12.91 20.81
CA THR A 119 1.86 -12.80 21.01
C THR A 119 1.74 -11.39 21.53
N ILE A 120 1.46 -10.47 20.62
CA ILE A 120 0.93 -9.17 20.97
C ILE A 120 -0.12 -9.51 22.03
N PRO A 121 0.07 -9.13 23.30
CA PRO A 121 -1.01 -9.24 24.25
C PRO A 121 -2.10 -8.42 23.57
N ARG A 122 -3.18 -9.07 23.10
CA ARG A 122 -4.38 -8.39 22.63
C ARG A 122 -4.82 -7.60 23.86
N LYS A 123 -4.27 -6.39 24.02
CA LYS A 123 -4.52 -5.52 25.16
C LYS A 123 -6.03 -5.41 25.17
N CYS A 124 -6.57 -5.78 26.32
CA CYS A 124 -7.97 -5.77 26.69
C CYS A 124 -8.71 -4.71 25.87
N LYS A 125 -9.81 -5.12 25.22
CA LYS A 125 -10.78 -4.27 24.52
C LYS A 125 -10.71 -2.88 25.14
N THR A 126 -10.25 -1.89 24.38
CA THR A 126 -10.30 -0.51 24.89
C THR A 126 -11.72 -0.24 25.40
N VAL A 127 -11.91 0.57 26.44
CA VAL A 127 -13.26 0.83 27.01
C VAL A 127 -14.28 1.13 25.89
N LYS A 128 -13.84 1.84 24.84
CA LYS A 128 -14.63 2.14 23.63
C LYS A 128 -15.02 0.91 22.80
N GLN A 129 -14.15 -0.09 22.66
CA GLN A 129 -14.46 -1.35 21.96
C GLN A 129 -15.38 -2.25 22.79
N ALA A 130 -15.20 -2.29 24.12
CA ALA A 130 -16.11 -3.02 25.01
C ALA A 130 -17.52 -2.40 25.00
N GLU A 131 -17.59 -1.07 25.05
CA GLU A 131 -18.86 -0.32 24.96
C GLU A 131 -19.52 -0.44 23.58
N ALA A 132 -18.75 -0.53 22.49
CA ALA A 132 -19.30 -0.83 21.17
C ALA A 132 -19.82 -2.27 21.09
N ALA A 133 -19.14 -3.22 21.72
CA ALA A 133 -19.58 -4.61 21.79
C ALA A 133 -20.82 -4.81 22.66
N SER A 134 -21.14 -3.92 23.60
CA SER A 134 -22.38 -4.01 24.40
C SER A 134 -23.60 -3.37 23.72
N LYS A 135 -23.42 -2.61 22.64
CA LYS A 135 -24.55 -1.99 21.92
C LYS A 135 -25.34 -3.06 21.16
N PRO A 136 -26.68 -3.00 21.14
CA PRO A 136 -27.51 -3.97 20.41
C PRO A 136 -27.34 -3.82 18.89
N ASP A 137 -27.02 -2.61 18.44
CA ASP A 137 -26.86 -2.31 17.02
C ASP A 137 -25.40 -2.27 16.59
N ARG A 138 -25.14 -2.70 15.36
CA ARG A 138 -23.83 -2.64 14.70
C ARG A 138 -23.93 -1.91 13.37
N ALA A 139 -22.93 -1.08 13.08
CA ALA A 139 -22.77 -0.48 11.76
C ALA A 139 -22.07 -1.49 10.85
N LEU A 140 -22.67 -1.78 9.70
CA LEU A 140 -22.11 -2.63 8.67
C LEU A 140 -21.46 -1.80 7.56
N VAL A 141 -20.61 -2.44 6.77
CA VAL A 141 -20.07 -1.89 5.52
C VAL A 141 -20.53 -2.82 4.41
N VAL A 142 -21.43 -2.34 3.55
CA VAL A 142 -22.07 -3.18 2.55
C VAL A 142 -21.85 -2.60 1.16
N GLY A 143 -21.46 -3.46 0.22
CA GLY A 143 -21.35 -3.13 -1.20
C GLY A 143 -22.37 -3.89 -2.04
N PHE A 144 -22.62 -3.39 -3.26
CA PHE A 144 -23.47 -4.07 -4.23
C PHE A 144 -22.62 -4.70 -5.33
N ALA A 145 -22.93 -5.96 -5.68
CA ALA A 145 -22.30 -6.67 -6.78
C ALA A 145 -23.37 -7.39 -7.61
N ILE A 146 -23.14 -7.49 -8.92
CA ILE A 146 -24.02 -8.19 -9.86
C ILE A 146 -23.22 -9.33 -10.50
N TYR A 147 -23.84 -10.49 -10.67
CA TYR A 147 -23.26 -11.61 -11.40
C TYR A 147 -23.19 -11.31 -12.91
N GLU A 148 -22.01 -11.44 -13.50
CA GLU A 148 -21.80 -11.25 -14.93
C GLU A 148 -21.44 -12.60 -15.59
N PRO A 149 -22.33 -13.17 -16.42
CA PRO A 149 -22.08 -14.45 -17.10
C PRO A 149 -20.81 -14.44 -17.97
N THR A 150 -20.47 -13.29 -18.55
CA THR A 150 -19.30 -13.14 -19.43
C THR A 150 -17.97 -13.33 -18.71
N HIS A 151 -17.92 -13.09 -17.40
CA HIS A 151 -16.70 -13.16 -16.59
C HIS A 151 -16.76 -14.24 -15.51
N GLU A 152 -17.82 -15.06 -15.50
CA GLU A 152 -18.08 -16.11 -14.49
C GLU A 152 -17.84 -15.62 -13.05
N GLY A 153 -18.41 -14.46 -12.70
CA GLY A 153 -18.17 -13.89 -11.38
C GLY A 153 -19.02 -12.68 -11.05
N TYR A 154 -18.91 -12.25 -9.78
CA TYR A 154 -19.58 -11.06 -9.27
C TYR A 154 -18.72 -9.82 -9.52
N ARG A 155 -19.30 -8.79 -10.13
CA ARG A 155 -18.67 -7.48 -10.31
C ARG A 155 -19.25 -6.46 -9.34
N GLN A 156 -18.40 -5.87 -8.51
CA GLN A 156 -18.79 -4.78 -7.63
C GLN A 156 -19.20 -3.53 -8.43
N ILE A 157 -20.39 -3.01 -8.14
CA ILE A 157 -20.97 -1.84 -8.80
C ILE A 157 -20.54 -0.57 -8.07
N ARG A 158 -20.08 0.44 -8.82
CA ARG A 158 -19.61 1.73 -8.27
C ARG A 158 -20.77 2.67 -7.95
N ALA A 159 -20.54 3.63 -7.06
CA ALA A 159 -21.55 4.57 -6.59
C ALA A 159 -22.30 5.35 -7.70
N PRO A 160 -21.65 5.85 -8.78
CA PRO A 160 -22.35 6.53 -9.86
C PRO A 160 -23.37 5.65 -10.61
N LEU A 161 -23.24 4.32 -10.49
CA LEU A 161 -24.12 3.32 -11.10
C LEU A 161 -25.09 2.71 -10.07
N GLY A 162 -25.46 3.46 -9.03
CA GLY A 162 -26.40 3.00 -8.01
C GLY A 162 -25.83 1.98 -6.99
N GLY A 163 -24.58 1.54 -7.17
CA GLY A 163 -23.87 0.73 -6.19
C GLY A 163 -23.12 1.57 -5.15
N GLY A 164 -21.84 1.24 -4.96
CA GLY A 164 -20.97 1.84 -3.96
C GLY A 164 -21.11 1.17 -2.59
N ILE A 165 -20.55 1.83 -1.57
CA ILE A 165 -20.59 1.34 -0.19
C ILE A 165 -21.71 2.06 0.56
N ARG A 166 -22.41 1.34 1.44
CA ARG A 166 -23.44 1.83 2.35
C ARG A 166 -23.11 1.39 3.78
N TYR A 167 -23.61 2.17 4.75
CA TYR A 167 -23.33 1.97 6.17
C TYR A 167 -24.63 1.78 6.97
N PRO A 168 -25.40 0.71 6.75
CA PRO A 168 -26.60 0.46 7.54
C PRO A 168 -26.22 0.12 8.97
N ARG A 169 -27.04 0.59 9.92
CA ARG A 169 -26.98 0.19 11.32
C ARG A 169 -28.13 -0.78 11.59
N VAL A 170 -27.81 -1.97 12.08
CA VAL A 170 -28.74 -3.09 12.24
C VAL A 170 -28.51 -3.78 13.58
N ASN A 171 -29.56 -4.41 14.11
CA ASN A 171 -29.45 -5.18 15.34
C ASN A 171 -28.58 -6.42 15.10
N LYS A 172 -27.78 -6.82 16.09
CA LYS A 172 -26.94 -8.01 16.06
C LYS A 172 -27.71 -9.33 15.90
N ASP A 173 -28.94 -9.38 16.41
CA ASP A 173 -29.82 -10.53 16.32
C ASP A 173 -30.49 -10.67 14.93
N THR A 174 -30.32 -9.66 14.06
CA THR A 174 -30.88 -9.67 12.71
C THR A 174 -30.30 -10.84 11.91
N LYS A 175 -31.20 -11.63 11.32
CA LYS A 175 -30.87 -12.78 10.47
C LYS A 175 -30.74 -12.38 9.00
N LYS A 176 -30.17 -13.27 8.19
CA LYS A 176 -29.94 -13.08 6.75
C LYS A 176 -31.14 -12.51 5.98
N ASP A 177 -32.32 -13.10 6.12
CA ASP A 177 -33.50 -12.71 5.32
C ASP A 177 -33.97 -11.29 5.67
N GLU A 178 -33.94 -10.95 6.95
CA GLU A 178 -34.27 -9.59 7.42
C GLU A 178 -33.19 -8.59 6.98
N LEU A 179 -31.93 -9.00 7.02
CA LEU A 179 -30.81 -8.18 6.57
C LEU A 179 -30.90 -7.84 5.08
N ILE A 180 -31.27 -8.81 4.23
CA ILE A 180 -31.54 -8.58 2.80
C ILE A 180 -32.64 -7.52 2.63
N ARG A 181 -33.75 -7.63 3.39
CA ARG A 181 -34.87 -6.66 3.32
C ARG A 181 -34.45 -5.25 3.72
N ILE A 182 -33.55 -5.10 4.70
CA ILE A 182 -33.04 -3.79 5.15
C ILE A 182 -32.07 -3.20 4.12
N ILE A 183 -31.19 -4.02 3.55
CA ILE A 183 -30.07 -3.57 2.72
C ILE A 183 -30.48 -3.29 1.28
N THR A 184 -31.27 -4.16 0.66
CA THR A 184 -31.56 -4.07 -0.78
C THR A 184 -32.17 -2.71 -1.20
N PRO A 185 -33.13 -2.13 -0.45
CA PRO A 185 -33.68 -0.80 -0.77
C PRO A 185 -32.63 0.33 -0.81
N LEU A 186 -31.48 0.17 -0.12
CA LEU A 186 -30.40 1.16 -0.11
C LEU A 186 -29.65 1.27 -1.46
N PHE A 187 -29.77 0.23 -2.30
CA PHE A 187 -29.18 0.16 -3.65
C PHE A 187 -30.22 0.33 -4.76
N PHE A 188 -31.51 0.28 -4.43
CA PHE A 188 -32.64 0.45 -5.35
C PHE A 188 -33.61 1.51 -4.81
N PRO A 189 -33.21 2.79 -4.69
CA PRO A 189 -34.09 3.84 -4.20
C PRO A 189 -35.32 3.97 -5.11
N GLY A 190 -36.52 3.85 -4.54
CA GLY A 190 -37.77 3.83 -5.32
C GLY A 190 -37.95 2.55 -6.16
N GLY A 191 -37.29 1.45 -5.79
CA GLY A 191 -37.45 0.13 -6.41
C GLY A 191 -36.67 -0.08 -7.70
N LYS A 192 -35.81 0.87 -8.12
CA LYS A 192 -34.98 0.76 -9.33
C LYS A 192 -33.63 1.44 -9.17
N ASN A 193 -32.65 1.00 -9.95
CA ASN A 193 -31.38 1.69 -10.16
C ASN A 193 -31.03 1.72 -11.67
N CYS A 194 -29.80 2.07 -12.03
CA CYS A 194 -29.41 2.11 -13.45
C CYS A 194 -29.21 0.71 -14.08
N HIS A 195 -29.24 -0.36 -13.29
CA HIS A 195 -29.12 -1.73 -13.76
C HIS A 195 -30.48 -2.41 -14.00
N GLY A 196 -31.52 -2.01 -13.26
CA GLY A 196 -32.86 -2.56 -13.46
C GLY A 196 -33.82 -2.26 -12.31
N LYS A 197 -34.97 -2.93 -12.30
CA LYS A 197 -35.87 -2.93 -11.15
C LYS A 197 -35.38 -3.93 -10.12
N MET A 198 -35.70 -3.69 -8.86
CA MET A 198 -35.36 -4.59 -7.76
C MET A 198 -35.94 -6.00 -7.98
N ASP A 199 -37.17 -6.08 -8.50
CA ASP A 199 -37.89 -7.34 -8.72
C ASP A 199 -37.28 -8.24 -9.81
N ASP A 200 -36.39 -7.68 -10.64
CA ASP A 200 -35.71 -8.42 -11.71
C ASP A 200 -34.54 -9.28 -11.18
N TYR A 201 -34.21 -9.14 -9.88
CA TYR A 201 -33.04 -9.77 -9.26
C TYR A 201 -33.42 -10.65 -8.07
N THR A 202 -32.63 -11.71 -7.88
CA THR A 202 -32.53 -12.44 -6.62
C THR A 202 -31.35 -11.90 -5.82
N PHE A 203 -31.54 -11.68 -4.52
CA PHE A 203 -30.53 -11.11 -3.65
C PHE A 203 -30.01 -12.15 -2.66
N ASP A 204 -28.70 -12.11 -2.45
CA ASP A 204 -28.02 -12.91 -1.45
C ASP A 204 -26.91 -12.08 -0.78
N ILE A 205 -26.45 -12.51 0.39
CA ILE A 205 -25.39 -11.85 1.16
C ILE A 205 -24.14 -12.73 1.11
N SER A 206 -23.05 -12.11 0.67
CA SER A 206 -21.72 -12.71 0.73
C SER A 206 -20.82 -11.92 1.68
N THR A 207 -19.99 -12.66 2.43
CA THR A 207 -19.09 -12.11 3.45
C THR A 207 -17.75 -11.68 2.87
N ASP A 208 -17.46 -12.09 1.62
CA ASP A 208 -16.25 -11.75 0.88
C ASP A 208 -16.58 -11.49 -0.60
N VAL A 209 -15.74 -10.72 -1.29
CA VAL A 209 -15.81 -10.49 -2.73
C VAL A 209 -15.67 -11.81 -3.51
N HIS A 210 -15.10 -12.84 -2.90
CA HIS A 210 -14.92 -14.18 -3.46
C HIS A 210 -16.13 -15.12 -3.32
N GLY A 211 -17.28 -14.65 -2.82
CA GLY A 211 -18.56 -15.37 -2.98
C GLY A 211 -18.87 -16.40 -1.90
N ALA A 212 -18.23 -16.35 -0.73
CA ALA A 212 -18.66 -17.13 0.43
C ALA A 212 -20.05 -16.63 0.87
N GLN A 213 -21.08 -17.46 0.73
CA GLN A 213 -22.47 -17.12 1.06
C GLN A 213 -22.70 -17.22 2.57
N LEU A 214 -23.44 -16.27 3.12
CA LEU A 214 -23.91 -16.33 4.51
C LEU A 214 -24.94 -17.45 4.66
N MET A 215 -24.85 -18.28 5.70
CA MET A 215 -25.86 -19.31 5.96
C MET A 215 -27.14 -18.68 6.54
N GLN A 216 -28.30 -19.30 6.32
CA GLN A 216 -29.59 -18.69 6.66
C GLN A 216 -29.81 -18.50 8.17
N ASP A 217 -29.20 -19.36 9.00
CA ASP A 217 -29.35 -19.36 10.45
C ASP A 217 -28.32 -18.51 11.20
N GLU A 218 -27.31 -17.98 10.49
CA GLU A 218 -26.27 -17.15 11.10
C GLU A 218 -26.78 -15.73 11.35
N SER A 219 -26.63 -15.26 12.59
CA SER A 219 -26.89 -13.87 12.94
C SER A 219 -25.70 -12.98 12.59
N ILE A 220 -25.90 -11.66 12.63
CA ILE A 220 -24.82 -10.70 12.44
C ILE A 220 -23.79 -10.80 13.57
N GLU A 221 -24.23 -11.16 14.78
CA GLU A 221 -23.32 -11.45 15.88
C GLU A 221 -22.39 -12.62 15.55
N ASP A 222 -22.95 -13.73 15.06
CA ASP A 222 -22.19 -14.93 14.70
C ASP A 222 -21.18 -14.64 13.57
N LEU A 223 -21.61 -13.89 12.56
CA LEU A 223 -20.76 -13.48 11.43
C LEU A 223 -19.51 -12.71 11.88
N CYS A 224 -19.65 -11.87 12.89
CA CYS A 224 -18.53 -11.04 13.33
C CYS A 224 -17.46 -11.83 14.10
N TYR A 225 -17.80 -12.98 14.68
CA TYR A 225 -16.82 -13.84 15.34
C TYR A 225 -15.96 -14.64 14.35
N VAL A 226 -16.40 -14.79 13.09
CA VAL A 226 -15.65 -15.49 12.05
C VAL A 226 -14.53 -14.62 11.45
N LEU A 227 -14.62 -13.30 11.60
CA LEU A 227 -13.72 -12.32 10.96
C LEU A 227 -12.70 -11.64 11.90
N ASP A 228 -12.67 -11.99 13.20
CA ASP A 228 -11.78 -11.46 14.26
C ASP A 228 -10.69 -12.46 14.75
#